data_AF-A0A2M7PP62-F1
#
_entry.id   AF-A0A2M7PP62-F1
#
_cell.length_a   1.000
_cell.length_b   1.000
_cell.length_c   1.000
_cell.angle_alpha   90.00
_cell.angle_beta   90.00
_cell.angle_gamma   90.00
#
_symmetry.space_group_name_H-M   'P 1'
#
loop_
_entity.id
_entity.type
_entity.pdbx_description
1 polymer ?
#
loop_
_entity_poly.entity_id
_entity_poly.type
_entity_poly.pdbx_seq_one_letter_code
_entity_poly.pdbx_strand_id
1 'polypeptide(L)'
;TEGEKYKRLNLEYGKLLENPDSNFKLIEKYRKELGKIENNWVNRNLKGIELEKEGKIDKAMKLYEKNIEEEFDGSHPYTRLAIIYSKKGLLDDEIRVLKKAVWVFDNVIYKERGDRSQMLDKFKKRLEKANKKRL
;
A
#
# COMPACT_ATOMS: atom_id res chain seq x y z
N THR A 1 -1.85 14.08 -0.78
CA THR A 1 -0.70 13.19 -1.04
C THR A 1 -0.81 12.57 -2.44
N GLU A 2 0.20 11.83 -2.94
CA GLU A 2 0.04 11.13 -4.23
C GLU A 2 -1.09 10.08 -4.16
N GLY A 3 -1.33 9.48 -2.99
CA GLY A 3 -2.44 8.57 -2.73
C GLY A 3 -3.83 9.19 -2.92
N GLU A 4 -4.07 10.39 -2.38
CA GLU A 4 -5.34 11.09 -2.59
C GLU A 4 -5.56 11.46 -4.06
N LYS A 5 -4.49 11.90 -4.74
CA LYS A 5 -4.52 12.17 -6.18
C LYS A 5 -4.85 10.89 -6.96
N TYR A 6 -4.20 9.77 -6.63
CA TYR A 6 -4.43 8.48 -7.27
C TYR A 6 -5.88 8.03 -7.12
N LYS A 7 -6.45 8.07 -5.91
CA LYS A 7 -7.86 7.71 -5.67
C LYS A 7 -8.82 8.51 -6.52
N ARG A 8 -8.66 9.84 -6.53
CA ARG A 8 -9.51 10.74 -7.33
C ARG A 8 -9.39 10.43 -8.81
N LEU A 9 -8.16 10.35 -9.32
CA LEU A 9 -7.92 10.04 -10.73
C LEU A 9 -8.46 8.66 -11.13
N ASN A 10 -8.30 7.64 -10.28
CA ASN A 10 -8.74 6.29 -10.58
C ASN A 10 -10.29 6.19 -10.59
N LEU A 11 -10.98 6.91 -9.70
CA LEU A 11 -12.44 7.02 -9.72
C LEU A 11 -12.94 7.70 -11.00
N GLU A 12 -12.34 8.82 -11.37
CA GLU A 12 -12.69 9.55 -12.60
C GLU A 12 -12.35 8.74 -13.85
N TYR A 13 -11.20 8.05 -13.85
CA TYR A 13 -10.78 7.16 -14.93
C TYR A 13 -11.77 6.01 -15.14
N GLY A 14 -12.23 5.36 -14.07
CA GLY A 14 -13.25 4.31 -14.16
C GLY A 14 -14.55 4.81 -14.82
N LYS A 15 -15.05 5.98 -14.41
CA LYS A 15 -16.24 6.61 -15.03
C LYS A 15 -16.04 6.91 -16.52
N LEU A 16 -14.83 7.31 -16.92
CA LEU A 16 -14.51 7.54 -18.33
C LEU A 16 -14.53 6.23 -19.13
N LEU A 17 -14.04 5.12 -18.55
CA LEU A 17 -14.04 3.83 -19.23
C LEU A 17 -15.45 3.23 -19.41
N GLU A 18 -16.36 3.52 -18.49
CA GLU A 18 -17.76 3.06 -18.56
C GLU A 18 -18.60 3.85 -19.58
N ASN A 19 -18.18 5.07 -19.93
CA ASN A 19 -18.87 5.91 -20.90
C ASN A 19 -18.29 5.74 -22.31
N PRO A 20 -19.04 5.16 -23.27
CA PRO A 20 -18.55 4.90 -24.63
C PRO A 20 -18.24 6.18 -25.43
N ASP A 21 -18.82 7.32 -25.05
CA ASP A 21 -18.59 8.62 -25.71
C ASP A 21 -17.40 9.39 -25.12
N SER A 22 -16.66 8.78 -24.18
CA SER A 22 -15.53 9.41 -23.52
C SER A 22 -14.38 9.77 -24.48
N ASN A 23 -13.77 10.92 -24.24
CA ASN A 23 -12.64 11.39 -25.02
C ASN A 23 -11.39 10.51 -24.79
N PHE A 24 -10.97 9.79 -25.82
CA PHE A 24 -9.78 8.93 -25.80
C PHE A 24 -8.51 9.65 -25.33
N LYS A 25 -8.30 10.93 -25.72
CA LYS A 25 -7.11 11.70 -25.28
C LYS A 25 -7.13 11.95 -23.77
N LEU A 26 -8.31 12.11 -23.16
CA LEU A 26 -8.46 12.29 -21.73
C LEU A 26 -8.17 10.98 -20.98
N ILE A 27 -8.68 9.85 -21.47
CA ILE A 27 -8.38 8.51 -20.97
C ILE A 27 -6.86 8.28 -20.98
N GLU A 28 -6.19 8.56 -22.10
CA GLU A 28 -4.74 8.38 -22.21
C GLU A 28 -3.96 9.26 -21.22
N LYS A 29 -4.40 10.51 -21.03
CA LYS A 29 -3.80 11.41 -20.03
C LYS A 29 -3.90 10.82 -18.62
N TYR A 30 -5.08 10.33 -18.23
CA TYR A 30 -5.31 9.78 -16.89
C TYR A 30 -4.51 8.51 -16.67
N ARG A 31 -4.49 7.61 -17.65
CA ARG A 31 -3.64 6.41 -17.63
C ARG A 31 -2.17 6.75 -17.41
N LYS A 32 -1.64 7.77 -18.10
CA LYS A 32 -0.25 8.23 -17.93
C LYS A 32 0.00 8.82 -16.54
N GLU A 33 -0.95 9.56 -15.97
CA GLU A 33 -0.81 10.12 -14.63
C GLU A 33 -0.87 9.06 -13.54
N LEU A 34 -1.79 8.10 -13.65
CA LEU A 34 -1.89 6.95 -12.74
C LEU A 34 -0.61 6.12 -12.76
N GLY A 35 -0.11 5.76 -13.95
CA GLY A 35 1.12 4.98 -14.10
C GLY A 35 2.36 5.67 -13.52
N LYS A 36 2.43 7.00 -13.52
CA LYS A 36 3.51 7.73 -12.83
C LYS A 36 3.47 7.54 -11.33
N ILE A 37 2.28 7.61 -10.73
CA ILE A 37 2.10 7.43 -9.28
C ILE A 37 2.42 5.98 -8.89
N GLU A 38 1.90 5.01 -9.63
CA GLU A 38 2.18 3.59 -9.42
C GLU A 38 3.69 3.30 -9.50
N ASN A 39 4.37 3.84 -10.52
CA ASN A 39 5.82 3.70 -10.66
C ASN A 39 6.58 4.32 -9.49
N ASN A 40 6.14 5.48 -8.97
CA ASN A 40 6.75 6.09 -7.78
C ASN A 40 6.65 5.16 -6.56
N TRP A 41 5.50 4.53 -6.33
CA TRP A 41 5.32 3.58 -5.23
C TRP A 41 6.17 2.32 -5.39
N VAL A 42 6.19 1.74 -6.59
CA VAL A 42 7.02 0.57 -6.91
C VAL A 42 8.50 0.90 -6.71
N ASN A 43 8.97 2.04 -7.21
CA ASN A 43 10.35 2.48 -7.04
C ASN A 43 10.74 2.68 -5.57
N ARG A 44 9.85 3.22 -4.74
CA ARG A 44 10.09 3.32 -3.28
C ARG A 44 10.24 1.93 -2.64
N ASN A 45 9.42 0.95 -3.04
CA ASN A 45 9.55 -0.42 -2.53
C ASN A 45 10.87 -1.07 -2.98
N LEU A 46 11.21 -0.97 -4.26
CA LEU A 46 12.47 -1.49 -4.79
C LEU A 46 13.67 -0.87 -4.07
N LYS A 47 13.65 0.45 -3.87
CA LYS A 47 14.72 1.13 -3.14
C LYS A 47 14.76 0.76 -1.66
N GLY A 48 13.60 0.53 -1.03
CA GLY A 48 13.50 0.00 0.33
C GLY A 48 14.17 -1.37 0.45
N ILE A 49 13.93 -2.27 -0.51
CA ILE A 49 14.55 -3.60 -0.54
C ILE A 49 16.08 -3.50 -0.65
N GLU A 50 16.59 -2.64 -1.52
CA GLU A 50 18.04 -2.39 -1.64
C GLU A 50 18.63 -1.87 -0.32
N LEU A 51 17.99 -0.87 0.29
CA LEU A 51 18.45 -0.30 1.55
C LEU A 51 18.45 -1.32 2.68
N GLU A 52 17.49 -2.25 2.72
CA GLU A 52 17.50 -3.34 3.69
C GLU A 52 18.67 -4.31 3.46
N LYS A 53 19.00 -4.64 2.21
CA LYS A 53 20.18 -5.45 1.89
C LYS A 53 21.49 -4.77 2.32
N GLU A 54 21.53 -3.44 2.25
CA GLU A 54 22.66 -2.62 2.71
C GLU A 54 22.67 -2.39 4.24
N GLY A 55 21.72 -2.96 5.00
CA GLY A 55 21.60 -2.73 6.45
C GLY A 55 21.07 -1.34 6.84
N LYS A 56 20.68 -0.51 5.87
CA LYS A 56 20.15 0.86 6.08
C LYS A 56 18.65 0.82 6.41
N ILE A 57 18.29 0.09 7.47
CA ILE A 57 16.90 -0.23 7.83
C ILE A 57 16.04 1.01 8.02
N ASP A 58 16.53 2.05 8.72
CA ASP A 58 15.73 3.25 8.97
C ASP A 58 15.39 4.03 7.69
N LYS A 59 16.29 4.01 6.69
CA LYS A 59 16.02 4.63 5.38
C LYS A 59 14.97 3.83 4.61
N ALA A 60 15.03 2.49 4.66
CA ALA A 60 14.02 1.63 4.05
C ALA A 60 12.64 1.85 4.70
N MET A 61 12.58 1.93 6.03
CA MET A 61 11.35 2.22 6.77
C MET A 61 10.69 3.52 6.31
N LYS A 62 11.46 4.60 6.10
CA LYS A 62 10.91 5.88 5.60
C LYS A 62 10.22 5.74 4.24
N LEU A 63 10.78 4.93 3.33
CA LEU A 63 10.18 4.68 2.02
C LEU A 63 8.90 3.85 2.12
N TYR A 64 8.91 2.80 2.94
CA TYR A 64 7.72 1.98 3.16
C TYR A 64 6.62 2.76 3.88
N GLU A 65 6.95 3.58 4.89
CA GLU A 65 6.00 4.43 5.59
C GLU A 65 5.32 5.40 4.62
N LYS A 66 6.09 5.96 3.67
CA LYS A 66 5.51 6.82 2.65
C LYS A 66 4.50 6.09 1.78
N ASN A 67 4.76 4.83 1.42
CA ASN A 67 3.82 4.02 0.65
C ASN A 67 2.55 3.68 1.43
N ILE A 68 2.63 3.41 2.74
CA ILE A 68 1.40 3.13 3.52
C ILE A 68 0.58 4.40 3.82
N GLU A 69 1.25 5.56 3.97
CA GLU A 69 0.59 6.87 4.08
C GLU A 69 -0.25 7.16 2.83
N GLU A 70 0.28 6.78 1.67
CA GLU A 70 -0.37 6.93 0.36
C GLU A 70 -1.27 5.75 -0.02
N GLU A 71 -1.47 4.81 0.91
CA GLU A 71 -2.37 3.68 0.76
C GLU A 71 -2.08 2.80 -0.44
N PHE A 72 -0.78 2.62 -0.71
CA PHE A 72 -0.31 1.69 -1.73
C PHE A 72 -1.05 0.35 -1.59
N ASP A 73 -1.54 -0.16 -2.71
CA ASP A 73 -2.39 -1.35 -2.75
C ASP A 73 -1.59 -2.67 -2.72
N GLY A 74 -0.26 -2.63 -2.81
CA GLY A 74 0.58 -3.81 -2.63
C GLY A 74 0.88 -4.16 -1.17
N SER A 75 0.99 -5.45 -0.86
CA SER A 75 1.21 -5.96 0.51
C SER A 75 2.63 -5.76 1.05
N HIS A 76 3.59 -5.44 0.19
CA HIS A 76 5.02 -5.42 0.51
C HIS A 76 5.39 -4.45 1.66
N PRO A 77 5.12 -3.13 1.59
CA PRO A 77 5.55 -2.19 2.63
C PRO A 77 4.90 -2.50 3.97
N TYR A 78 3.62 -2.90 4.01
CA TYR A 78 2.93 -3.32 5.23
C TYR A 78 3.60 -4.54 5.87
N THR A 79 3.93 -5.55 5.07
CA THR A 79 4.60 -6.76 5.54
C THR A 79 5.99 -6.44 6.10
N ARG A 80 6.77 -5.61 5.40
CA ARG A 80 8.13 -5.24 5.82
C ARG A 80 8.11 -4.41 7.10
N LEU A 81 7.31 -3.36 7.16
CA LEU A 81 7.21 -2.52 8.36
C LEU A 81 6.73 -3.31 9.56
N ALA A 82 5.71 -4.17 9.43
CA ALA A 82 5.27 -5.01 10.54
C ALA A 82 6.42 -5.92 11.05
N ILE A 83 7.22 -6.51 10.16
CA ILE A 83 8.41 -7.31 10.55
C ILE A 83 9.45 -6.44 11.28
N ILE A 84 9.78 -5.27 10.72
CA ILE A 84 10.82 -4.41 11.26
C ILE A 84 10.42 -3.87 12.63
N TYR A 85 9.21 -3.35 12.79
CA TYR A 85 8.70 -2.85 14.07
C TYR A 85 8.64 -3.96 15.13
N SER A 86 8.20 -5.16 14.75
CA SER A 86 8.20 -6.32 15.66
C SER A 86 9.62 -6.66 16.15
N LYS A 87 10.60 -6.70 15.25
CA LYS A 87 12.01 -6.96 15.59
C LYS A 87 12.62 -5.86 16.48
N LYS A 88 12.17 -4.62 16.33
CA LYS A 88 12.59 -3.48 17.17
C LYS A 88 11.84 -3.41 18.51
N GLY A 89 10.87 -4.29 18.77
CA GLY A 89 10.02 -4.21 19.97
C GLY A 89 9.03 -3.05 19.96
N LEU A 90 8.85 -2.37 18.83
CA LEU A 90 7.95 -1.22 18.66
C LEU A 90 6.54 -1.73 18.35
N LEU A 91 5.89 -2.27 19.37
CA LEU A 91 4.64 -3.02 19.21
C LEU A 91 3.46 -2.16 18.74
N ASP A 92 3.35 -0.92 19.21
CA ASP A 92 2.27 -0.02 18.80
C ASP A 92 2.37 0.37 17.30
N ASP A 93 3.59 0.53 16.78
CA ASP A 93 3.81 0.78 15.36
C ASP A 93 3.51 -0.46 14.50
N GLU A 94 3.88 -1.66 14.96
CA GLU A 94 3.46 -2.90 14.29
C GLU A 94 1.93 -2.96 14.20
N ILE A 95 1.22 -2.68 15.30
CA ILE A 95 -0.25 -2.66 15.34
C ILE A 95 -0.83 -1.59 14.40
N ARG A 96 -0.28 -0.36 14.40
CA ARG A 96 -0.71 0.73 13.50
C ARG A 96 -0.61 0.31 12.04
N VAL A 97 0.54 -0.23 11.63
CA VAL A 97 0.78 -0.71 10.26
C VAL A 97 -0.19 -1.83 9.89
N LEU A 98 -0.40 -2.80 10.78
CA LEU A 98 -1.31 -3.92 10.53
C LEU A 98 -2.77 -3.47 10.42
N LYS A 99 -3.20 -2.51 11.24
CA LYS A 99 -4.54 -1.89 11.11
C LYS A 99 -4.69 -1.19 9.77
N LYS A 100 -3.68 -0.43 9.32
CA LYS A 100 -3.70 0.21 7.99
C LYS A 100 -3.76 -0.82 6.87
N ALA A 101 -2.98 -1.91 6.97
CA ALA A 101 -3.00 -2.99 6.01
C ALA A 101 -4.40 -3.65 5.90
N VAL A 102 -5.01 -3.98 7.04
CA VAL A 102 -6.38 -4.51 7.08
C VAL A 102 -7.35 -3.54 6.42
N TRP A 103 -7.27 -2.24 6.76
CA TRP A 103 -8.17 -1.24 6.18
C TRP A 103 -8.01 -1.10 4.66
N VAL A 104 -6.78 -1.08 4.13
CA VAL A 104 -6.53 -1.00 2.67
C VAL A 104 -7.04 -2.24 1.95
N PHE A 105 -6.74 -3.43 2.48
CA PHE A 105 -7.20 -4.69 1.89
C PHE A 105 -8.70 -4.90 2.02
N ASP A 106 -9.38 -4.21 2.94
CA ASP A 106 -10.83 -4.32 3.09
C ASP A 106 -11.60 -3.25 2.28
N ASN A 107 -11.06 -2.04 2.16
CA ASN A 107 -11.81 -0.88 1.65
C ASN A 107 -11.26 -0.30 0.33
N VAL A 108 -9.97 -0.46 0.02
CA VAL A 108 -9.34 0.18 -1.15
C VAL A 108 -9.17 -0.81 -2.28
N ILE A 109 -8.74 -2.03 -1.97
CA ILE A 109 -8.44 -3.06 -2.97
C ILE A 109 -9.75 -3.68 -3.48
N TYR A 110 -9.89 -3.72 -4.81
CA TYR A 110 -11.01 -4.37 -5.51
C TYR A 110 -11.22 -5.81 -5.07
N LYS A 111 -12.47 -6.22 -4.89
CA LYS A 111 -12.84 -7.50 -4.28
C LYS A 111 -12.39 -8.71 -5.10
N GLU A 112 -12.32 -8.53 -6.41
CA GLU A 112 -11.98 -9.53 -7.42
C GLU A 112 -10.47 -9.81 -7.50
N ARG A 113 -9.64 -9.01 -6.81
CA ARG A 113 -8.20 -9.24 -6.76
C ARG A 113 -7.90 -10.55 -6.04
N GLY A 114 -7.30 -11.50 -6.75
CA GLY A 114 -7.17 -12.90 -6.32
C GLY A 114 -6.46 -13.13 -4.97
N ASP A 115 -5.47 -12.30 -4.61
CA ASP A 115 -4.74 -12.41 -3.34
C ASP A 115 -5.39 -11.62 -2.18
N ARG A 116 -6.44 -10.83 -2.42
CA ARG A 116 -7.02 -9.91 -1.43
C ARG A 116 -7.46 -10.65 -0.16
N SER A 117 -8.26 -11.71 -0.31
CA SER A 117 -8.80 -12.47 0.83
C SER A 117 -7.69 -13.10 1.66
N GLN A 118 -6.71 -13.71 1.00
CA GLN A 118 -5.56 -14.33 1.64
C GLN A 118 -4.71 -13.31 2.41
N MET A 119 -4.44 -12.15 1.81
CA MET A 119 -3.67 -11.09 2.47
C MET A 119 -4.43 -10.47 3.64
N LEU A 120 -5.75 -10.26 3.51
CA LEU A 120 -6.58 -9.74 4.59
C LEU A 120 -6.57 -10.69 5.80
N ASP A 121 -6.74 -11.99 5.58
CA ASP A 121 -6.66 -13.01 6.64
C ASP A 121 -5.27 -13.01 7.30
N LYS A 122 -4.20 -12.96 6.50
CA LYS A 122 -2.82 -12.89 7.00
C LYS A 122 -2.59 -11.67 7.89
N PHE A 123 -3.04 -10.48 7.49
CA PHE A 123 -2.89 -9.27 8.29
C PHE A 123 -3.75 -9.31 9.56
N LYS A 124 -4.98 -9.81 9.50
CA LYS A 124 -5.86 -9.98 10.68
C LYS A 124 -5.25 -10.93 11.71
N LYS A 125 -4.78 -12.11 11.30
CA LYS A 125 -4.09 -13.07 12.19
C LYS A 125 -2.87 -12.47 12.86
N ARG A 126 -2.06 -11.72 12.11
CA ARG A 126 -0.88 -11.06 12.66
C ARG A 126 -1.25 -9.93 13.63
N LEU A 127 -2.29 -9.15 13.31
CA LEU A 127 -2.81 -8.10 14.18
C LEU A 127 -3.31 -8.68 15.51
N GLU A 128 -4.06 -9.78 15.48
CA GLU A 128 -4.49 -10.50 16.69
C GLU A 128 -3.29 -10.92 17.56
N LYS A 129 -2.26 -11.51 16.94
CA LYS A 129 -1.02 -11.91 17.65
C LYS A 129 -0.29 -10.70 18.25
N ALA A 130 -0.20 -9.58 17.53
CA ALA A 130 0.43 -8.36 18.03
C ALA A 130 -0.35 -7.77 19.22
N ASN A 131 -1.68 -7.73 19.16
CA ASN A 131 -2.52 -7.27 20.26
C ASN A 131 -2.38 -8.16 21.51
N LYS A 132 -2.27 -9.49 21.35
CA LYS A 132 -2.03 -10.41 22.48
C LYS A 132 -0.70 -10.17 23.20
N LYS A 133 0.32 -9.69 22.49
CA LYS A 133 1.63 -9.34 23.10
C LYS A 133 1.61 -8.03 23.87
N ARG A 134 0.58 -7.20 23.66
CA ARG A 134 0.44 -5.87 24.29
C ARG A 134 -0.23 -5.96 25.65
N LEU A 135 -1.00 -7.02 25.88
CA LEU A 135 -1.65 -7.37 27.16
C LEU A 135 -0.63 -8.00 28.10
#